data_AF-A0A804JP89-F1
#
_entry.id   AF-A0A804JP89-F1
#
_cell.length_a   1.000
_cell.length_b   1.000
_cell.length_c   1.000
_cell.angle_alpha   90.00
_cell.angle_beta   90.00
_cell.angle_gamma   90.00
#
_symmetry.space_group_name_H-M   'P 1'
#
loop_
_entity.id
_entity.type
_entity.pdbx_description
1 polymer ?
#
loop_
_entity_poly.entity_id
_entity_poly.type
_entity_poly.pdbx_seq_one_letter_code
_entity_poly.pdbx_strand_id
1 'polypeptide(L)'
;MHHTTRHDRISKDVEVTGRHAIVEDLYAFGATIHTCTLNEAEGTVCDVSSPADREKLMKEINSTFEGKLDILLSSMADHSIGFTIACEMEEQSPKLFLMSTNFESALRLSQLAYPLVKASGRGGCVVNVSGWWTQ
;
A
#
# COMPACT_ATOMS: atom_id res chain seq x y z
N MET A 1 -12.63 -17.94 -28.22
CA MET A 1 -12.94 -16.72 -27.45
C MET A 1 -13.24 -17.14 -26.02
N HIS A 2 -12.34 -16.92 -25.08
CA HIS A 2 -12.63 -17.18 -23.66
C HIS A 2 -13.50 -16.05 -23.12
N HIS A 3 -14.73 -16.38 -22.74
CA HIS A 3 -15.61 -15.48 -22.02
C HIS A 3 -15.12 -15.38 -20.58
N THR A 4 -14.46 -14.27 -20.23
CA THR A 4 -14.11 -13.93 -18.85
C THR A 4 -15.39 -13.49 -18.13
N THR A 5 -15.89 -14.30 -17.19
CA THR A 5 -17.06 -13.94 -16.39
C THR A 5 -16.71 -12.88 -15.35
N ARG A 6 -17.72 -12.20 -14.78
CA ARG A 6 -17.51 -11.12 -13.79
C ARG A 6 -16.74 -11.61 -12.54
N HIS A 7 -16.82 -12.90 -12.21
CA HIS A 7 -16.07 -13.52 -11.11
C HIS A 7 -14.60 -13.80 -11.44
N ASP A 8 -14.23 -13.95 -12.72
CA ASP A 8 -12.84 -14.14 -13.14
C ASP A 8 -11.99 -12.85 -13.06
N ARG A 9 -12.66 -11.69 -12.90
CA ARG A 9 -12.05 -10.36 -12.76
C ARG A 9 -11.84 -9.89 -11.33
N ILE A 10 -12.23 -10.70 -10.34
CA ILE A 10 -11.98 -10.37 -8.95
C ILE A 10 -10.48 -10.56 -8.69
N SER A 11 -9.84 -9.50 -8.22
CA SER A 11 -8.46 -9.52 -7.76
C SER A 11 -8.32 -10.57 -6.67
N LYS A 12 -7.45 -11.55 -6.92
CA LYS A 12 -7.23 -12.68 -6.02
C LYS A 12 -6.14 -12.38 -5.00
N ASP A 13 -5.19 -11.54 -5.36
CA ASP A 13 -3.98 -11.31 -4.58
C ASP A 13 -3.81 -9.80 -4.35
N VAL A 14 -4.10 -9.35 -3.13
CA VAL A 14 -4.13 -7.93 -2.78
C VAL A 14 -3.18 -7.64 -1.63
N GLU A 15 -2.33 -6.63 -1.80
CA GLU A 15 -1.54 -6.04 -0.73
C GLU A 15 -2.20 -4.75 -0.25
N VAL A 16 -2.37 -4.61 1.07
CA VAL A 16 -2.83 -3.37 1.72
C VAL A 16 -1.75 -2.87 2.67
N THR A 17 -1.19 -1.69 2.40
CA THR A 17 -0.29 -1.00 3.34
C THR A 17 -1.06 0.13 4.05
N GLY A 18 -1.13 0.10 5.38
CA GLY A 18 -1.81 1.12 6.18
C GLY A 18 -3.14 0.65 6.79
N ARG A 19 -4.15 1.54 6.87
CA ARG A 19 -5.39 1.25 7.62
C ARG A 19 -6.31 0.24 6.93
N HIS A 20 -6.95 -0.59 7.76
CA HIS A 20 -7.74 -1.78 7.40
C HIS A 20 -9.16 -1.54 6.88
N ALA A 21 -9.60 -0.30 6.71
CA ALA A 21 -11.02 -0.02 6.45
C ALA A 21 -11.56 -0.71 5.17
N ILE A 22 -10.70 -1.01 4.20
CA ILE A 22 -11.07 -1.69 2.95
C ILE A 22 -10.80 -3.21 2.96
N VAL A 23 -10.10 -3.71 3.99
CA VAL A 23 -9.68 -5.12 4.06
C VAL A 23 -10.88 -6.05 4.15
N GLU A 24 -11.84 -5.75 5.03
CA GLU A 24 -13.05 -6.57 5.22
C GLU A 24 -13.90 -6.62 3.95
N ASP A 25 -14.08 -5.48 3.27
CA ASP A 25 -14.84 -5.42 2.02
C ASP A 25 -14.17 -6.27 0.92
N LEU A 26 -12.85 -6.13 0.74
CA LEU A 26 -12.09 -6.91 -0.23
C LEU A 26 -12.11 -8.41 0.09
N TYR A 27 -12.03 -8.76 1.37
CA TYR A 27 -12.10 -10.14 1.83
C TYR A 27 -13.48 -10.74 1.54
N ALA A 28 -14.56 -9.98 1.78
CA ALA A 28 -15.93 -10.37 1.46
C ALA A 28 -16.15 -10.56 -0.05
N PHE A 29 -15.38 -9.90 -0.91
CA PHE A 29 -15.36 -10.14 -2.35
C PHE A 29 -14.54 -11.39 -2.76
N GLY A 30 -13.88 -12.07 -1.82
CA GLY A 30 -13.10 -13.28 -2.07
C GLY A 30 -11.64 -13.02 -2.47
N ALA A 31 -11.10 -11.84 -2.14
CA ALA A 31 -9.68 -11.56 -2.31
C ALA A 31 -8.85 -12.25 -1.22
N THR A 32 -7.68 -12.76 -1.59
CA THR A 32 -6.60 -13.07 -0.64
C THR A 32 -5.86 -11.78 -0.35
N ILE A 33 -5.74 -11.44 0.93
CA ILE A 33 -5.18 -10.16 1.36
C ILE A 33 -3.94 -10.39 2.21
N HIS A 34 -2.85 -9.73 1.87
CA HIS A 34 -1.72 -9.51 2.75
C HIS A 34 -1.78 -8.05 3.22
N THR A 35 -1.55 -7.84 4.52
CA THR A 35 -1.63 -6.52 5.13
C THR A 35 -0.32 -6.18 5.80
N CYS A 36 0.19 -4.99 5.50
CA CYS A 36 1.38 -4.39 6.07
C CYS A 36 1.01 -3.20 6.94
N THR A 37 1.47 -3.18 8.18
CA THR A 37 1.14 -2.13 9.17
C THR A 37 2.36 -1.82 10.05
N LEU A 38 2.26 -0.84 10.95
CA LEU A 38 3.26 -0.60 12.00
C LEU A 38 2.99 -1.41 13.28
N ASN A 39 1.90 -2.19 13.33
CA ASN A 39 1.40 -2.90 14.50
C ASN A 39 1.27 -4.41 14.24
N GLU A 40 2.06 -5.22 14.95
CA GLU A 40 2.07 -6.69 14.81
C GLU A 40 0.69 -7.34 15.02
N ALA A 41 -0.20 -6.71 15.79
CA ALA A 41 -1.54 -7.24 16.04
C ALA A 41 -2.45 -7.17 14.82
N GLU A 42 -2.09 -6.40 13.80
CA GLU A 42 -2.97 -6.06 12.67
C GLU A 42 -2.41 -6.53 11.31
N GLY A 43 -1.21 -7.11 11.27
CA GLY A 43 -0.60 -7.60 10.05
C GLY A 43 0.91 -7.72 10.15
N THR A 44 1.57 -7.86 9.00
CA THR A 44 3.03 -7.89 8.92
C THR A 44 3.58 -6.51 9.26
N VAL A 45 4.51 -6.45 10.21
CA VAL A 45 5.15 -5.17 10.55
C VAL A 45 6.15 -4.76 9.48
N CYS A 46 5.92 -3.58 8.91
CA CYS A 46 6.83 -2.93 7.98
C CYS A 46 6.64 -1.41 8.03
N ASP A 47 7.74 -0.70 8.23
CA ASP A 47 7.80 0.75 8.05
C ASP A 47 8.07 1.07 6.57
N VAL A 48 7.01 1.45 5.84
CA VAL A 48 7.13 1.75 4.40
C VAL A 48 8.01 2.98 4.09
N SER A 49 8.37 3.79 5.10
CA SER A 49 9.38 4.85 4.93
C SER A 49 10.80 4.28 4.82
N SER A 50 11.06 3.11 5.44
CA SER A 50 12.33 2.38 5.39
C SER A 50 12.52 1.65 4.04
N PRO A 51 13.63 1.89 3.31
CA PRO A 51 13.95 1.14 2.09
C PRO A 51 14.07 -0.37 2.32
N ALA A 52 14.67 -0.78 3.45
CA ALA A 52 14.89 -2.17 3.77
C ALA A 52 13.55 -2.91 4.01
N ASP A 53 12.62 -2.26 4.71
CA ASP A 53 11.31 -2.81 5.00
C ASP A 53 10.47 -2.94 3.73
N ARG A 54 10.51 -1.95 2.82
CA ARG A 54 9.85 -2.04 1.51
C ARG A 54 10.35 -3.24 0.69
N GLU A 55 11.66 -3.49 0.67
CA GLU A 55 12.21 -4.63 -0.04
C GLU A 55 11.85 -5.97 0.62
N LYS A 56 11.84 -6.01 1.96
CA LYS A 56 11.43 -7.19 2.72
C LYS A 56 9.96 -7.51 2.44
N LEU A 57 9.08 -6.52 2.52
CA LEU A 57 7.65 -6.63 2.21
C LEU A 57 7.44 -7.22 0.81
N MET A 58 8.16 -6.71 -0.20
CA MET A 58 8.00 -7.17 -1.57
C MET A 58 8.48 -8.61 -1.77
N LYS A 59 9.50 -9.06 -1.03
CA LYS A 59 9.92 -10.47 -1.03
C LYS A 59 8.85 -11.37 -0.39
N GLU A 60 8.24 -10.92 0.70
CA GLU A 60 7.16 -11.65 1.38
C GLU A 60 5.91 -11.74 0.50
N ILE A 61 5.47 -10.64 -0.12
CA ILE A 61 4.38 -10.60 -1.10
C ILE A 61 4.68 -11.55 -2.27
N ASN A 62 5.89 -11.48 -2.82
CA ASN A 62 6.32 -12.36 -3.92
C ASN A 62 6.26 -13.84 -3.53
N SER A 63 6.62 -14.19 -2.28
CA SER A 63 6.50 -15.57 -1.79
C SER A 63 5.05 -15.96 -1.51
N THR A 64 4.26 -15.05 -0.95
CA THR A 64 2.87 -15.30 -0.51
C THR A 64 1.94 -15.50 -1.71
N PHE A 65 2.14 -14.72 -2.76
CA PHE A 65 1.28 -14.73 -3.95
C PHE A 65 1.97 -15.37 -5.17
N GLU A 66 3.00 -16.18 -4.94
CA GLU A 66 3.66 -16.97 -5.99
C GLU A 66 4.14 -16.14 -7.20
N GLY A 67 4.75 -14.98 -6.92
CA GLY A 67 5.39 -14.13 -7.92
C GLY A 67 4.47 -13.20 -8.70
N LYS A 68 3.21 -13.04 -8.28
CA LYS A 68 2.24 -12.12 -8.90
C LYS A 68 1.52 -11.29 -7.84
N LEU A 69 1.00 -10.14 -8.26
CA LEU A 69 0.15 -9.29 -7.42
C LEU A 69 -0.97 -8.72 -8.29
N ASP A 70 -2.23 -8.74 -7.84
CA ASP A 70 -3.33 -8.14 -8.61
C ASP A 70 -3.52 -6.66 -8.22
N ILE A 71 -3.46 -6.33 -6.93
CA ILE A 71 -3.60 -4.95 -6.44
C ILE A 71 -2.56 -4.64 -5.37
N LEU A 72 -1.87 -3.51 -5.53
CA LEU A 72 -1.21 -2.82 -4.41
C LEU A 72 -2.09 -1.65 -3.99
N LEU A 73 -2.52 -1.63 -2.73
CA LEU A 73 -3.23 -0.51 -2.13
C LEU A 73 -2.35 0.13 -1.05
N SER A 74 -1.86 1.34 -1.32
CA SER A 74 -1.12 2.13 -0.35
C SER A 74 -2.01 3.23 0.22
N SER A 75 -2.38 3.09 1.49
CA SER A 75 -3.17 4.08 2.21
C SER A 75 -2.38 4.58 3.41
N MET A 76 -1.56 5.62 3.18
CA MET A 76 -0.93 6.31 4.29
C MET A 76 -1.89 7.39 4.80
N ALA A 77 -2.64 7.05 5.83
CA ALA A 77 -3.45 7.99 6.59
C ALA A 77 -3.07 7.87 8.06
N ASP A 78 -1.81 8.19 8.38
CA ASP A 78 -1.49 8.43 9.77
C ASP A 78 -2.01 9.81 10.18
N HIS A 79 -2.88 9.80 11.18
CA HIS A 79 -3.44 11.00 11.82
C HIS A 79 -2.48 11.64 12.82
N SER A 80 -1.21 11.22 12.87
CA SER A 80 -0.22 11.83 13.76
C SER A 80 0.26 13.23 13.33
N ILE A 81 -0.27 13.83 12.25
CA ILE A 81 -0.06 15.26 11.93
C ILE A 81 -1.39 16.01 11.79
N GLY A 82 -2.27 15.83 12.77
CA GLY A 82 -3.11 16.94 13.20
C GLY A 82 -2.35 17.97 14.07
N PHE A 83 -1.12 17.67 14.53
CA PHE A 83 -0.61 18.34 15.74
C PHE A 83 0.87 18.80 15.75
N THR A 84 1.80 18.26 14.96
CA THR A 84 3.22 18.59 15.22
C THR A 84 3.75 19.88 14.59
N ILE A 85 3.07 20.51 13.62
CA ILE A 85 3.65 21.69 12.93
C ILE A 85 2.64 22.84 12.73
N ALA A 86 1.73 22.97 13.70
CA ALA A 86 1.33 24.28 14.20
C ALA A 86 2.31 24.78 15.29
N CYS A 87 3.24 23.94 15.75
CA CYS A 87 4.19 24.26 16.80
C CYS A 87 5.60 24.42 16.22
N GLU A 88 5.92 25.67 15.90
CA GLU A 88 7.20 26.31 16.16
C GLU A 88 8.47 25.46 15.92
N MET A 89 8.91 25.34 14.67
CA MET A 89 10.33 25.59 14.33
C MET A 89 10.38 26.11 12.89
N GLU A 90 10.91 27.32 12.74
CA GLU A 90 11.42 27.84 11.49
C GLU A 90 12.41 26.82 10.90
N GLU A 91 12.02 26.07 9.87
CA GLU A 91 12.86 25.58 8.77
C GLU A 91 12.06 24.63 7.88
N GLN A 92 12.52 24.41 6.65
CA GLN A 92 11.84 23.75 5.53
C GLN A 92 11.51 22.24 5.73
N SER A 93 11.74 21.70 6.92
CA SER A 93 11.67 20.29 7.34
C SER A 93 10.27 19.62 7.38
N PRO A 94 9.17 20.33 7.74
CA PRO A 94 7.81 19.76 7.84
C PRO A 94 7.28 19.17 6.52
N LYS A 95 7.43 19.97 5.45
CA LYS A 95 6.95 19.63 4.11
C LYS A 95 7.80 18.54 3.47
N LEU A 96 9.12 18.58 3.72
CA LEU A 96 10.03 17.55 3.23
C LEU A 96 9.73 16.19 3.86
N PHE A 97 9.51 16.14 5.17
CA PHE A 97 9.12 14.91 5.88
C PHE A 97 7.80 14.33 5.35
N LEU A 98 6.83 15.18 5.07
CA LEU A 98 5.55 14.78 4.51
C LEU A 98 5.69 14.29 3.05
N MET A 99 6.51 14.95 2.23
CA MET A 99 6.78 14.54 0.86
C MET A 99 7.58 13.23 0.80
N SER A 100 8.59 13.05 1.66
CA SER A 100 9.33 11.79 1.74
C SER A 100 8.43 10.66 2.24
N THR A 101 7.67 10.90 3.30
CA THR A 101 6.90 9.82 3.92
C THR A 101 5.71 9.43 3.05
N ASN A 102 4.92 10.37 2.52
CA ASN A 102 3.69 10.00 1.79
C ASN A 102 3.91 9.78 0.29
N PHE A 103 4.74 10.60 -0.35
CA PHE A 103 4.93 10.52 -1.80
C PHE A 103 6.09 9.57 -2.17
N GLU A 104 7.24 9.70 -1.51
CA GLU A 104 8.38 8.84 -1.84
C GLU A 104 8.09 7.37 -1.50
N SER A 105 7.54 7.06 -0.32
CA SER A 105 7.21 5.67 0.02
C SER A 105 6.22 5.04 -0.98
N ALA A 106 5.12 5.74 -1.30
CA ALA A 106 4.11 5.27 -2.24
C ALA A 106 4.70 5.07 -3.65
N LEU A 107 5.54 6.00 -4.12
CA LEU A 107 6.24 5.88 -5.40
C LEU A 107 7.19 4.68 -5.40
N ARG A 108 7.99 4.50 -4.34
CA ARG A 108 8.94 3.40 -4.23
C ARG A 108 8.25 2.05 -4.12
N LEU A 109 7.17 1.96 -3.35
CA LEU A 109 6.32 0.77 -3.29
C LEU A 109 5.74 0.45 -4.67
N SER A 110 5.22 1.46 -5.38
CA SER A 110 4.71 1.29 -6.75
C SER A 110 5.78 0.74 -7.70
N GLN A 111 7.01 1.25 -7.60
CA GLN A 111 8.15 0.78 -8.42
C GLN A 111 8.51 -0.68 -8.12
N LEU A 112 8.57 -1.05 -6.84
CA LEU A 112 8.91 -2.41 -6.43
C LEU A 112 7.80 -3.41 -6.75
N ALA A 113 6.53 -3.01 -6.66
CA ALA A 113 5.39 -3.85 -6.97
C ALA A 113 5.18 -4.04 -8.48
N TYR A 114 5.62 -3.09 -9.31
CA TYR A 114 5.36 -3.10 -10.75
C TYR A 114 5.68 -4.43 -11.45
N PRO A 115 6.83 -5.10 -11.22
CA PRO A 115 7.10 -6.41 -11.80
C PRO A 115 6.06 -7.47 -11.43
N LEU A 116 5.62 -7.50 -10.16
CA LEU A 116 4.62 -8.46 -9.66
C LEU A 116 3.23 -8.16 -10.23
N VAL A 117 2.86 -6.89 -10.29
CA VAL A 117 1.60 -6.41 -10.87
C VAL A 117 1.53 -6.72 -12.37
N LYS A 118 2.64 -6.55 -13.07
CA LYS A 118 2.75 -6.91 -14.49
C LYS A 118 2.66 -8.42 -14.70
N ALA A 119 3.26 -9.22 -13.80
CA ALA A 119 3.26 -10.68 -13.88
C ALA A 119 1.85 -11.28 -13.71
N SER A 120 0.94 -10.62 -13.00
CA SER A 120 -0.46 -11.06 -12.86
C SER A 120 -1.14 -11.28 -14.21
N GLY A 121 -0.86 -10.44 -15.23
CA GLY A 121 -1.49 -10.56 -16.55
C GLY A 121 -3.00 -10.27 -16.59
N ARG A 122 -3.60 -9.86 -15.46
CA ARG A 122 -5.06 -9.61 -15.30
C ARG A 122 -5.44 -8.13 -15.35
N GLY A 123 -4.49 -7.27 -15.71
CA GLY A 123 -4.67 -5.82 -15.65
C GLY A 123 -4.60 -5.29 -14.22
N GLY A 124 -3.59 -5.74 -13.46
CA GLY A 124 -3.41 -5.36 -12.07
C GLY A 124 -3.23 -3.85 -11.86
N CYS A 125 -3.49 -3.40 -10.65
CA CYS A 125 -3.63 -1.98 -10.32
C CYS A 125 -2.74 -1.58 -9.13
N VAL A 126 -2.24 -0.33 -9.16
CA VAL A 126 -1.64 0.32 -7.99
C VAL A 126 -2.53 1.49 -7.61
N VAL A 127 -3.03 1.47 -6.37
CA VAL A 127 -3.93 2.48 -5.81
C VAL A 127 -3.22 3.16 -4.65
N ASN A 128 -2.83 4.42 -4.86
CA ASN A 128 -2.26 5.26 -3.80
C ASN A 128 -3.34 6.22 -3.31
N VAL A 129 -3.70 6.12 -2.04
CA VAL A 129 -4.71 6.96 -1.39
C VAL A 129 -4.01 8.11 -0.67
N SER A 130 -4.39 9.33 -1.02
CA SER A 130 -3.93 10.55 -0.36
C SER A 130 -5.09 11.28 0.33
N GLY A 131 -4.79 12.01 1.40
CA GLY A 131 -5.74 12.89 2.08
C GLY A 131 -5.93 14.22 1.35
N TRP A 132 -7.05 14.88 1.62
CA TRP A 132 -7.32 16.25 1.18
C TRP A 132 -6.75 17.23 2.19
N TRP A 133 -5.97 18.21 1.72
CA TRP A 133 -5.49 19.32 2.55
C TRP A 133 -6.62 20.32 2.72
N THR A 134 -7.32 20.32 3.86
CA THR A 134 -8.17 21.47 4.25
C THR A 134 -7.28 22.54 4.88
N GLN A 135 -7.30 23.74 4.28
CA GLN A 135 -6.71 24.94 4.87
C GLN A 135 -7.45 25.35 6.14
#